data_AF-A0A2S9XMN4-F1
#
_entry.id   AF-A0A2S9XMN4-F1
#
_cell.length_a   1.000
_cell.length_b   1.000
_cell.length_c   1.000
_cell.angle_alpha   90.00
_cell.angle_beta   90.00
_cell.angle_gamma   90.00
#
_symmetry.space_group_name_H-M   'P 1'
#
loop_
_entity.id
_entity.type
_entity.pdbx_description
1 polymer ?
#
loop_
_entity_poly.entity_id
_entity_poly.type
_entity_poly.pdbx_seq_one_letter_code
_entity_poly.pdbx_strand_id
1 'polypeptide(L)'
;MPYDRILNVSASDGDYKYLSDAVGAAAEGETTLIMVASSAAGGHVIVDSKDVIIAGTESGQKFEWTTVLAAPHLTVQGGVRVYVSNVRVSRTEPNGQLARPAVLAESNSRVYFDKSIVVGLNGVGILADQDAVVRLWSTSVLGQNAGLETSGSAKIEGAFLSVGATEGPARKCTDDKKVNLHNSIIFSDSGESDGCDSDNSSNVWDMNEGLPSSPAWFADFYAGDLHVGEVNMTHHQPDEFFDRLIDGPLCDMDGDVIPETDAYPGADQPQ
;
A
#
# COMPACT_ATOMS: atom_id res chain seq x y z
N MET A 1 -14.89 -8.56 -9.78
CA MET A 1 -14.49 -9.30 -10.99
C MET A 1 -14.79 -10.77 -10.75
N PRO A 2 -15.50 -11.49 -11.64
CA PRO A 2 -15.61 -12.95 -11.52
C PRO A 2 -14.23 -13.58 -11.76
N TYR A 3 -13.94 -14.68 -11.05
CA TYR A 3 -12.72 -15.47 -11.21
C TYR A 3 -13.10 -16.89 -11.62
N ASP A 4 -12.27 -17.51 -12.45
CA ASP A 4 -12.56 -18.82 -13.07
C ASP A 4 -11.96 -19.98 -12.27
N ARG A 5 -10.95 -19.67 -11.43
CA ARG A 5 -10.19 -20.65 -10.67
C ARG A 5 -9.78 -20.10 -9.30
N ILE A 6 -9.72 -20.99 -8.30
CA ILE A 6 -9.22 -20.68 -6.95
C ILE A 6 -8.02 -21.58 -6.66
N LEU A 7 -6.92 -21.00 -6.16
CA LEU A 7 -5.75 -21.70 -5.64
C LEU A 7 -5.52 -21.28 -4.19
N ASN A 8 -5.17 -22.23 -3.32
CA ASN A 8 -4.88 -21.96 -1.92
C ASN A 8 -3.38 -22.06 -1.61
N VAL A 9 -2.86 -21.06 -0.91
CA VAL A 9 -1.47 -21.03 -0.45
C VAL A 9 -1.45 -21.10 1.08
N SER A 10 -0.77 -22.13 1.59
CA SER A 10 -0.50 -22.32 3.01
C SER A 10 0.81 -23.08 3.16
N ALA A 11 1.66 -22.65 4.10
CA ALA A 11 2.94 -23.30 4.35
C ALA A 11 2.82 -24.76 4.82
N SER A 12 1.66 -25.15 5.36
CA SER A 12 1.37 -26.47 5.92
C SER A 12 0.51 -27.37 5.03
N ASP A 13 -0.55 -26.83 4.43
CA ASP A 13 -1.69 -27.63 3.96
C ASP A 13 -2.46 -27.02 2.77
N GLY A 14 -1.84 -26.08 2.05
CA GLY A 14 -2.42 -25.48 0.83
C GLY A 14 -2.15 -26.28 -0.44
N ASP A 15 -2.80 -25.91 -1.55
CA ASP A 15 -2.49 -26.44 -2.89
C ASP A 15 -1.03 -26.15 -3.26
N TYR A 16 -0.52 -25.02 -2.78
CA TYR A 16 0.87 -24.58 -2.93
C TYR A 16 1.45 -24.13 -1.59
N LYS A 17 2.75 -24.40 -1.42
CA LYS A 17 3.52 -23.95 -0.26
C LYS A 17 4.06 -22.52 -0.42
N TYR A 18 4.32 -22.11 -1.66
CA TYR A 18 4.91 -20.82 -2.01
C TYR A 18 3.95 -20.03 -2.90
N LEU A 19 3.77 -18.74 -2.61
CA LEU A 19 2.96 -17.84 -3.43
C LEU A 19 3.44 -17.76 -4.89
N SER A 20 4.77 -17.78 -5.11
CA SER A 20 5.37 -17.80 -6.45
C SER A 20 4.91 -18.98 -7.31
N ASP A 21 4.73 -20.14 -6.69
CA ASP A 21 4.34 -21.36 -7.41
C ASP A 21 2.86 -21.30 -7.79
N ALA A 22 2.02 -20.77 -6.90
CA ALA A 22 0.60 -20.56 -7.19
C ALA A 22 0.39 -19.55 -8.34
N VAL A 23 1.14 -18.44 -8.32
CA VAL A 23 1.14 -17.47 -9.44
C VAL A 23 1.66 -18.11 -10.73
N GLY A 24 2.72 -18.93 -10.63
CA GLY A 24 3.25 -19.71 -11.75
C GLY A 24 2.21 -20.65 -12.37
N ALA A 25 1.32 -21.21 -11.55
CA ALA A 25 0.28 -22.15 -11.97
C ALA A 25 -1.04 -21.49 -12.43
N ALA A 26 -1.17 -20.16 -12.30
CA ALA A 26 -2.32 -19.44 -12.84
C ALA A 26 -2.39 -19.58 -14.36
N ALA A 27 -3.61 -19.71 -14.89
CA ALA A 27 -3.85 -19.93 -16.30
C ALA A 27 -3.83 -18.61 -17.08
N GLU A 28 -3.27 -18.63 -18.28
CA GLU A 28 -3.37 -17.49 -19.20
C GLU A 28 -4.79 -17.39 -19.76
N GLY A 29 -5.28 -16.16 -19.93
CA GLY A 29 -6.61 -15.89 -20.49
C GLY A 29 -7.77 -16.02 -19.50
N GLU A 30 -7.52 -16.44 -18.26
CA GLU A 30 -8.50 -16.56 -17.18
C GLU A 30 -8.05 -15.74 -15.95
N THR A 31 -9.00 -15.32 -15.11
CA THR A 31 -8.66 -14.66 -13.84
C THR A 31 -8.57 -15.71 -12.72
N THR A 32 -7.39 -15.86 -12.11
CA THR A 32 -7.18 -16.80 -11.00
C THR A 32 -7.20 -16.08 -9.65
N LEU A 33 -8.06 -16.53 -8.74
CA LEU A 33 -8.03 -16.14 -7.33
C LEU A 33 -7.03 -17.01 -6.57
N ILE A 34 -6.10 -16.37 -5.86
CA ILE A 34 -5.09 -16.99 -5.02
C ILE A 34 -5.35 -16.54 -3.58
N MET A 35 -5.88 -17.46 -2.79
CA MET A 35 -6.17 -17.26 -1.37
C MET A 35 -4.94 -17.65 -0.55
N VAL A 36 -4.42 -16.74 0.26
CA VAL A 36 -3.17 -16.93 1.01
C VAL A 36 -3.43 -16.88 2.52
N ALA A 37 -3.31 -18.04 3.19
CA ALA A 37 -3.35 -18.10 4.64
C ALA A 37 -1.96 -17.89 5.25
N SER A 38 -0.97 -18.52 4.63
CA SER A 38 0.45 -18.31 4.93
C SER A 38 1.26 -18.68 3.69
N SER A 39 2.49 -18.20 3.57
CA SER A 39 3.41 -18.64 2.55
C SER A 39 4.73 -18.95 3.23
N ALA A 40 5.37 -20.05 2.84
CA ALA A 40 6.77 -20.21 3.19
C ALA A 40 7.58 -19.05 2.58
N ALA A 41 8.62 -18.60 3.27
CA ALA A 41 9.54 -17.59 2.75
C ALA A 41 10.09 -18.09 1.40
N GLY A 42 9.72 -17.39 0.34
CA GLY A 42 9.89 -17.83 -1.04
C GLY A 42 10.58 -16.79 -1.90
N GLY A 43 10.66 -17.08 -3.20
CA GLY A 43 11.19 -16.16 -4.19
C GLY A 43 10.33 -14.91 -4.36
N HIS A 44 10.84 -13.95 -5.12
CA HIS A 44 10.05 -12.83 -5.62
C HIS A 44 8.97 -13.35 -6.57
N VAL A 45 7.83 -12.69 -6.61
CA VAL A 45 6.72 -13.03 -7.51
C VAL A 45 6.76 -12.11 -8.71
N ILE A 46 6.81 -12.73 -9.89
CA ILE A 46 6.62 -12.04 -11.16
C ILE A 46 5.27 -12.48 -11.70
N VAL A 47 4.38 -11.51 -11.93
CA VAL A 47 3.15 -11.73 -12.70
C VAL A 47 3.38 -11.19 -14.10
N ASP A 48 3.31 -12.09 -15.07
CA ASP A 48 3.37 -11.83 -16.51
C ASP A 48 2.33 -12.72 -17.19
N SER A 49 1.81 -12.26 -18.33
CA SER A 49 0.78 -12.88 -19.18
C SER A 49 -0.54 -13.35 -18.52
N LYS A 50 -0.72 -13.13 -17.20
CA LYS A 50 -1.79 -13.72 -16.38
C LYS A 50 -2.51 -12.68 -15.53
N ASP A 51 -3.82 -12.81 -15.44
CA ASP A 51 -4.64 -12.01 -14.54
C ASP A 51 -4.83 -12.75 -13.21
N VAL A 52 -4.41 -12.14 -12.10
CA VAL A 52 -4.47 -12.77 -10.77
C VAL A 52 -5.09 -11.85 -9.72
N ILE A 53 -5.77 -12.46 -8.76
CA ILE A 53 -6.22 -11.83 -7.52
C ILE A 53 -5.48 -12.53 -6.39
N ILE A 54 -4.72 -11.79 -5.56
CA ILE A 54 -4.00 -12.30 -4.40
C ILE A 54 -4.71 -11.74 -3.16
N ALA A 55 -5.26 -12.61 -2.33
CA ALA A 55 -6.04 -12.21 -1.16
C ALA A 55 -5.62 -12.96 0.10
N GLY A 56 -5.40 -12.25 1.21
CA GLY A 56 -5.28 -12.88 2.53
C GLY A 56 -6.57 -13.60 2.93
N THR A 57 -6.48 -14.81 3.51
CA THR A 57 -7.67 -15.64 3.81
C THR A 57 -8.49 -15.19 5.01
N GLU A 58 -7.87 -14.52 5.97
CA GLU A 58 -8.51 -14.19 7.24
C GLU A 58 -8.87 -12.71 7.31
N SER A 59 -10.15 -12.42 7.49
CA SER A 59 -10.62 -11.04 7.70
C SER A 59 -10.02 -10.48 8.98
N GLY A 60 -9.33 -9.34 8.89
CA GLY A 60 -8.66 -8.71 10.02
C GLY A 60 -7.29 -9.29 10.38
N GLN A 61 -6.85 -10.38 9.73
CA GLN A 61 -5.47 -10.86 9.82
C GLN A 61 -4.80 -10.82 8.46
N LYS A 62 -3.74 -10.02 8.37
CA LYS A 62 -3.04 -9.77 7.11
C LYS A 62 -2.07 -10.89 6.85
N PHE A 63 -2.06 -11.37 5.62
CA PHE A 63 -0.97 -12.22 5.18
C PHE A 63 0.31 -11.37 5.08
N GLU A 64 1.31 -11.67 5.90
CA GLU A 64 2.63 -11.05 5.81
C GLU A 64 3.48 -11.74 4.73
N TRP A 65 3.68 -11.03 3.63
CA TRP A 65 4.55 -11.45 2.56
C TRP A 65 5.96 -10.95 2.80
N THR A 66 6.82 -11.90 3.18
CA THR A 66 8.26 -11.69 3.32
C THR A 66 9.03 -12.49 2.26
N THR A 67 10.06 -11.88 1.66
CA THR A 67 11.06 -12.58 0.84
C THR A 67 12.46 -12.39 1.41
N VAL A 68 13.35 -13.35 1.14
CA VAL A 68 14.77 -13.27 1.48
C VAL A 68 15.61 -12.72 0.31
N LEU A 69 14.98 -12.40 -0.82
CA LEU A 69 15.67 -11.97 -2.03
C LEU A 69 15.77 -10.44 -2.14
N ALA A 70 16.81 -9.99 -2.85
CA ALA A 70 17.09 -8.57 -3.11
C ALA A 70 16.11 -7.88 -4.08
N ALA A 71 15.26 -8.66 -4.77
CA ALA A 71 14.34 -8.19 -5.79
C ALA A 71 13.08 -7.55 -5.18
N PRO A 72 12.28 -6.78 -5.96
CA PRO A 72 10.93 -6.42 -5.52
C PRO A 72 10.15 -7.68 -5.13
N HIS A 73 9.30 -7.59 -4.10
CA HIS A 73 8.50 -8.74 -3.67
C HIS A 73 7.49 -9.11 -4.75
N LEU A 74 6.85 -8.08 -5.32
CA LEU A 74 5.93 -8.19 -6.44
C LEU A 74 6.45 -7.36 -7.60
N THR A 75 6.67 -8.01 -8.74
CA THR A 75 6.84 -7.38 -10.04
C THR A 75 5.66 -7.75 -10.93
N VAL A 76 5.00 -6.75 -11.50
CA VAL A 76 3.92 -6.94 -12.47
C VAL A 76 4.33 -6.29 -13.78
N GLN A 77 4.32 -7.08 -14.84
CA GLN A 77 4.76 -6.66 -16.16
C GLN A 77 3.84 -7.18 -17.26
N GLY A 78 3.86 -6.50 -18.40
CA GLY A 78 2.96 -6.79 -19.51
C GLY A 78 1.55 -6.29 -19.24
N GLY A 79 0.66 -6.39 -20.24
CA GLY A 79 -0.69 -5.81 -20.22
C GLY A 79 -1.69 -6.51 -19.29
N VAL A 80 -1.21 -7.07 -18.18
CA VAL A 80 -1.94 -7.90 -17.22
C VAL A 80 -2.61 -7.08 -16.12
N ARG A 81 -3.52 -7.74 -15.40
CA ARG A 81 -4.24 -7.17 -14.26
C ARG A 81 -3.98 -7.97 -13.00
N VAL A 82 -3.52 -7.28 -11.95
CA VAL A 82 -3.25 -7.86 -10.64
C VAL A 82 -4.05 -7.13 -9.58
N TYR A 83 -4.82 -7.87 -8.79
CA TYR A 83 -5.52 -7.35 -7.61
C TYR A 83 -4.86 -7.93 -6.36
N VAL A 84 -4.57 -7.09 -5.38
CA VAL A 84 -3.99 -7.48 -4.10
C VAL A 84 -4.89 -6.94 -2.99
N SER A 85 -5.34 -7.80 -2.08
CA SER A 85 -6.20 -7.39 -0.97
C SER A 85 -5.85 -8.11 0.33
N ASN A 86 -5.87 -7.39 1.45
CA ASN A 86 -5.57 -7.95 2.78
C ASN A 86 -4.16 -8.59 2.86
N VAL A 87 -3.15 -7.91 2.27
CA VAL A 87 -1.76 -8.36 2.24
C VAL A 87 -0.84 -7.27 2.78
N ARG A 88 0.14 -7.67 3.59
CA ARG A 88 1.30 -6.84 3.94
C ARG A 88 2.51 -7.28 3.11
N VAL A 89 2.99 -6.41 2.23
CA VAL A 89 4.25 -6.60 1.50
C VAL A 89 5.34 -5.84 2.25
N SER A 90 6.24 -6.56 2.93
CA SER A 90 7.27 -5.91 3.74
C SER A 90 8.68 -6.31 3.33
N ARG A 91 9.45 -5.31 2.92
CA ARG A 91 10.89 -5.43 2.69
C ARG A 91 11.63 -4.80 3.87
N THR A 92 12.28 -5.64 4.66
CA THR A 92 13.25 -5.25 5.68
C THR A 92 14.68 -5.42 5.13
N GLU A 93 15.60 -4.53 5.51
CA GLU A 93 16.95 -4.49 4.97
C GLU A 93 17.78 -5.77 5.24
N PRO A 94 18.49 -6.26 4.21
CA PRO A 94 19.82 -6.82 4.36
C PRO A 94 20.85 -5.72 4.03
N ASN A 95 21.70 -5.36 5.00
CA ASN A 95 22.79 -4.37 4.85
C ASN A 95 23.55 -4.50 3.51
N GLY A 96 23.72 -3.38 2.79
CA GLY A 96 24.64 -3.25 1.66
C GLY A 96 24.07 -3.62 0.28
N GLN A 97 22.76 -3.77 0.14
CA GLN A 97 22.12 -4.02 -1.16
C GLN A 97 21.70 -2.72 -1.88
N LEU A 98 21.57 -2.82 -3.21
CA LEU A 98 21.02 -1.73 -4.04
C LEU A 98 19.57 -1.46 -3.67
N ALA A 99 19.21 -0.18 -3.60
CA ALA A 99 17.84 0.24 -3.39
C ALA A 99 16.90 -0.30 -4.47
N ARG A 100 15.75 -0.83 -4.04
CA ARG A 100 14.73 -1.44 -4.91
C ARG A 100 13.34 -1.22 -4.31
N PRO A 101 12.30 -1.11 -5.16
CA PRO A 101 10.94 -0.98 -4.66
C PRO A 101 10.46 -2.26 -3.99
N ALA A 102 9.49 -2.16 -3.07
CA ALA A 102 8.79 -3.35 -2.56
C ALA A 102 7.84 -3.92 -3.64
N VAL A 103 7.18 -3.03 -4.38
CA VAL A 103 6.31 -3.36 -5.53
C VAL A 103 6.76 -2.61 -6.77
N LEU A 104 6.97 -3.32 -7.87
CA LEU A 104 7.26 -2.76 -9.20
C LEU A 104 6.10 -3.08 -10.15
N ALA A 105 5.46 -2.04 -10.68
CA ALA A 105 4.53 -2.16 -11.80
C ALA A 105 5.17 -1.52 -13.04
N GLU A 106 5.35 -2.30 -14.10
CA GLU A 106 5.98 -1.83 -15.34
C GLU A 106 5.17 -2.28 -16.57
N SER A 107 5.58 -1.82 -17.75
CA SER A 107 5.08 -2.29 -19.06
C SER A 107 3.56 -2.47 -19.12
N ASN A 108 2.81 -1.38 -19.31
CA ASN A 108 1.34 -1.32 -19.46
C ASN A 108 0.47 -2.16 -18.50
N SER A 109 1.04 -2.64 -17.40
CA SER A 109 0.37 -3.42 -16.37
C SER A 109 -0.64 -2.59 -15.58
N ARG A 110 -1.58 -3.29 -14.96
CA ARG A 110 -2.61 -2.68 -14.10
C ARG A 110 -2.63 -3.37 -12.76
N VAL A 111 -2.24 -2.66 -11.72
CA VAL A 111 -2.15 -3.20 -10.36
C VAL A 111 -3.14 -2.49 -9.46
N TYR A 112 -3.88 -3.23 -8.65
CA TYR A 112 -4.88 -2.72 -7.73
C TYR A 112 -4.56 -3.22 -6.34
N PHE A 113 -4.36 -2.31 -5.38
CA PHE A 113 -4.31 -2.65 -3.97
C PHE A 113 -5.58 -2.15 -3.28
N ASP A 114 -6.13 -3.03 -2.48
CA ASP A 114 -7.23 -2.74 -1.57
C ASP A 114 -6.79 -3.21 -0.18
N LYS A 115 -7.04 -2.42 0.87
CA LYS A 115 -6.90 -2.93 2.25
C LYS A 115 -5.56 -3.64 2.49
N SER A 116 -4.47 -2.96 2.16
CA SER A 116 -3.14 -3.56 2.12
C SER A 116 -2.11 -2.65 2.77
N ILE A 117 -0.93 -3.23 3.03
CA ILE A 117 0.21 -2.50 3.55
C ILE A 117 1.42 -2.79 2.66
N VAL A 118 2.16 -1.75 2.28
CA VAL A 118 3.40 -1.88 1.51
C VAL A 118 4.52 -1.14 2.22
N VAL A 119 5.61 -1.84 2.54
CA VAL A 119 6.77 -1.31 3.26
C VAL A 119 8.05 -1.59 2.48
N GLY A 120 8.73 -0.53 2.04
CA GLY A 120 9.94 -0.56 1.21
C GLY A 120 11.13 0.17 1.85
N LEU A 121 11.61 -0.32 3.00
CA LEU A 121 12.64 0.36 3.83
C LEU A 121 14.08 0.32 3.28
N ASN A 122 14.26 -0.03 2.00
CA ASN A 122 15.53 0.07 1.26
C ASN A 122 15.24 0.47 -0.19
N GLY A 123 14.48 1.54 -0.36
CA GLY A 123 14.00 1.98 -1.67
C GLY A 123 12.63 2.62 -1.59
N VAL A 124 11.76 2.23 -2.53
CA VAL A 124 10.43 2.83 -2.70
C VAL A 124 9.38 1.85 -2.19
N GLY A 125 8.26 2.34 -1.65
CA GLY A 125 7.11 1.49 -1.38
C GLY A 125 6.58 0.87 -2.68
N ILE A 126 6.01 1.70 -3.54
CA ILE A 126 5.50 1.31 -4.86
C ILE A 126 6.11 2.18 -5.96
N LEU A 127 6.72 1.53 -6.95
CA LEU A 127 7.20 2.18 -8.19
C LEU A 127 6.32 1.77 -9.36
N ALA A 128 5.75 2.75 -10.05
CA ALA A 128 5.10 2.58 -11.36
C ALA A 128 5.99 3.17 -12.47
N ASP A 129 6.30 2.36 -13.49
CA ASP A 129 7.16 2.75 -14.61
C ASP A 129 6.51 2.45 -15.97
N GLN A 130 7.04 3.06 -17.03
CA GLN A 130 6.56 2.98 -18.40
C GLN A 130 5.07 3.36 -18.46
N ASP A 131 4.19 2.56 -19.05
CA ASP A 131 2.76 2.89 -19.14
C ASP A 131 1.90 2.18 -18.07
N ALA A 132 2.51 1.76 -16.95
CA ALA A 132 1.80 1.06 -15.89
C ALA A 132 0.80 1.96 -15.16
N VAL A 133 -0.26 1.34 -14.65
CA VAL A 133 -1.30 2.01 -13.84
C VAL A 133 -1.44 1.28 -12.52
N VAL A 134 -1.20 1.98 -11.41
CA VAL A 134 -1.46 1.47 -10.07
C VAL A 134 -2.64 2.20 -9.47
N ARG A 135 -3.59 1.44 -8.90
CA ARG A 135 -4.71 1.98 -8.13
C ARG A 135 -4.69 1.49 -6.71
N LEU A 136 -4.86 2.40 -5.77
CA LEU A 136 -4.76 2.14 -4.35
C LEU A 136 -6.06 2.56 -3.65
N TRP A 137 -6.58 1.69 -2.81
CA TRP A 137 -7.73 1.99 -1.96
C TRP A 137 -7.43 1.52 -0.55
N SER A 138 -7.67 2.36 0.45
CA SER A 138 -7.61 1.91 1.85
C SER A 138 -6.28 1.23 2.19
N THR A 139 -5.17 1.81 1.72
CA THR A 139 -3.86 1.14 1.70
C THR A 139 -2.80 2.06 2.29
N SER A 140 -1.95 1.49 3.15
CA SER A 140 -0.82 2.19 3.77
C SER A 140 0.47 1.86 3.02
N VAL A 141 1.26 2.88 2.70
CA VAL A 141 2.52 2.73 1.95
C VAL A 141 3.64 3.49 2.66
N LEU A 142 4.76 2.83 2.91
CA LEU A 142 5.96 3.43 3.47
C LEU A 142 7.17 3.04 2.61
N GLY A 143 8.02 4.01 2.26
CA GLY A 143 9.32 3.73 1.67
C GLY A 143 10.44 4.51 2.35
N GLN A 144 11.68 4.24 1.96
CA GLN A 144 12.82 5.05 2.39
C GLN A 144 13.02 6.25 1.47
N ASN A 145 13.21 5.98 0.18
CA ASN A 145 13.48 6.99 -0.86
C ASN A 145 12.22 7.66 -1.39
N ALA A 146 11.08 6.97 -1.33
CA ALA A 146 9.75 7.53 -1.57
C ALA A 146 8.68 6.51 -1.14
N GLY A 147 7.50 6.98 -0.72
CA GLY A 147 6.35 6.10 -0.53
C GLY A 147 5.85 5.59 -1.89
N LEU A 148 5.54 6.55 -2.77
CA LEU A 148 5.08 6.31 -4.14
C LEU A 148 6.03 6.99 -5.14
N GLU A 149 6.49 6.25 -6.15
CA GLU A 149 7.29 6.81 -7.23
C GLU A 149 6.69 6.50 -8.60
N THR A 150 6.72 7.48 -9.50
CA THR A 150 6.32 7.32 -10.91
C THR A 150 7.42 7.71 -11.89
N SER A 151 7.52 6.93 -12.96
CA SER A 151 8.42 7.14 -14.10
C SER A 151 7.73 6.77 -15.43
N GLY A 152 8.37 7.00 -16.58
CA GLY A 152 7.75 6.73 -17.89
C GLY A 152 6.48 7.57 -18.19
N SER A 153 5.39 6.96 -18.64
CA SER A 153 4.05 7.61 -18.71
C SER A 153 3.12 7.08 -17.60
N ALA A 154 3.68 6.50 -16.54
CA ALA A 154 2.95 5.72 -15.56
C ALA A 154 2.08 6.62 -14.68
N LYS A 155 1.08 6.00 -14.05
CA LYS A 155 0.13 6.72 -13.21
C LYS A 155 -0.15 5.94 -11.93
N ILE A 156 -0.20 6.66 -10.82
CA ILE A 156 -0.71 6.15 -9.55
C ILE A 156 -1.94 6.98 -9.18
N GLU A 157 -3.04 6.31 -8.90
CA GLU A 157 -4.30 6.91 -8.47
C GLU A 157 -4.76 6.23 -7.19
N GLY A 158 -5.26 6.97 -6.21
CA GLY A 158 -5.82 6.31 -5.05
C GLY A 158 -6.60 7.19 -4.11
N ALA A 159 -7.23 6.55 -3.14
CA ALA A 159 -7.99 7.22 -2.11
C ALA A 159 -7.90 6.49 -0.77
N PHE A 160 -8.03 7.26 0.32
CA PHE A 160 -7.95 6.76 1.69
C PHE A 160 -6.61 6.07 1.96
N LEU A 161 -5.54 6.77 1.60
CA LEU A 161 -4.18 6.28 1.76
C LEU A 161 -3.49 7.00 2.90
N SER A 162 -2.55 6.28 3.52
CA SER A 162 -1.49 6.85 4.32
C SER A 162 -0.16 6.55 3.62
N VAL A 163 0.57 7.60 3.22
CA VAL A 163 1.80 7.46 2.43
C VAL A 163 2.97 8.14 3.14
N GLY A 164 3.99 7.37 3.48
CA GLY A 164 5.18 7.85 4.19
C GLY A 164 6.47 7.66 3.41
N ALA A 165 7.46 8.52 3.67
CA ALA A 165 8.85 8.30 3.31
C ALA A 165 9.80 8.68 4.47
N THR A 166 10.85 7.88 4.71
CA THR A 166 11.79 8.14 5.81
C THR A 166 12.99 8.99 5.43
N GLU A 167 13.37 9.07 4.14
CA GLU A 167 14.50 9.87 3.67
C GLU A 167 14.16 10.75 2.46
N GLY A 168 13.28 10.31 1.57
CA GLY A 168 12.81 11.10 0.43
C GLY A 168 11.38 11.64 0.59
N PRO A 169 10.72 12.05 -0.50
CA PRO A 169 9.37 12.57 -0.45
C PRO A 169 8.34 11.44 -0.42
N ALA A 170 7.19 11.66 0.22
CA ALA A 170 6.06 10.73 0.19
C ALA A 170 5.65 10.39 -1.25
N ARG A 171 5.66 11.39 -2.14
CA ARG A 171 5.38 11.23 -3.58
C ARG A 171 6.51 11.78 -4.45
N LYS A 172 7.04 10.92 -5.32
CA LYS A 172 8.10 11.26 -6.28
C LYS A 172 7.65 11.05 -7.73
N CYS A 173 7.77 12.08 -8.55
CA CYS A 173 7.40 12.05 -9.96
C CYS A 173 8.52 12.61 -10.82
N THR A 174 8.60 12.11 -12.06
CA THR A 174 9.40 12.71 -13.13
C THR A 174 8.46 13.46 -14.08
N ASP A 175 8.89 14.60 -14.63
CA ASP A 175 8.18 15.54 -15.53
C ASP A 175 6.80 15.10 -16.11
N ASP A 176 5.78 15.95 -15.93
CA ASP A 176 4.38 15.84 -16.40
C ASP A 176 3.53 14.67 -15.83
N LYS A 177 4.00 13.98 -14.78
CA LYS A 177 3.39 12.72 -14.27
C LYS A 177 2.54 12.88 -13.02
N LYS A 178 1.68 11.88 -12.82
CA LYS A 178 0.50 11.94 -11.95
C LYS A 178 0.57 10.89 -10.84
N VAL A 179 0.72 11.35 -9.60
CA VAL A 179 0.32 10.63 -8.40
C VAL A 179 -0.89 11.36 -7.81
N ASN A 180 -2.08 10.92 -8.21
CA ASN A 180 -3.34 11.57 -7.84
C ASN A 180 -3.93 10.87 -6.62
N LEU A 181 -3.88 11.55 -5.47
CA LEU A 181 -4.46 11.05 -4.24
C LEU A 181 -5.70 11.86 -3.86
N HIS A 182 -6.65 11.19 -3.23
CA HIS A 182 -7.89 11.80 -2.74
C HIS A 182 -8.16 11.39 -1.30
N ASN A 183 -8.53 12.34 -0.43
CA ASN A 183 -8.82 12.08 0.99
C ASN A 183 -7.74 11.19 1.64
N SER A 184 -6.49 11.62 1.52
CA SER A 184 -5.31 10.83 1.89
C SER A 184 -4.32 11.69 2.67
N ILE A 185 -3.44 11.02 3.41
CA ILE A 185 -2.40 11.64 4.23
C ILE A 185 -1.06 11.28 3.63
N ILE A 186 -0.17 12.26 3.62
CA ILE A 186 1.22 12.08 3.19
C ILE A 186 2.18 12.63 4.25
N PHE A 187 3.34 12.00 4.37
CA PHE A 187 4.40 12.41 5.29
C PHE A 187 5.80 12.08 4.76
N SER A 188 6.69 13.07 4.79
CA SER A 188 8.11 12.95 4.46
C SER A 188 8.95 13.31 5.69
N ASP A 189 9.64 12.33 6.29
CA ASP A 189 10.44 12.55 7.51
C ASP A 189 11.57 13.57 7.29
N SER A 190 12.19 13.54 6.11
CA SER A 190 13.22 14.51 5.71
C SER A 190 12.67 15.91 5.40
N GLY A 191 11.34 16.08 5.37
CA GLY A 191 10.69 17.31 4.94
C GLY A 191 10.88 17.62 3.45
N GLU A 192 11.29 16.63 2.64
CA GLU A 192 11.37 16.81 1.19
C GLU A 192 9.97 17.03 0.60
N SER A 193 9.83 18.10 -0.18
CA SER A 193 8.59 18.45 -0.84
C SER A 193 8.24 17.43 -1.93
N ASP A 194 6.95 17.14 -2.07
CA ASP A 194 6.48 16.28 -3.13
C ASP A 194 6.75 16.86 -4.53
N GLY A 195 7.20 15.99 -5.44
CA GLY A 195 7.49 16.35 -6.83
C GLY A 195 6.32 16.13 -7.80
N CYS A 196 5.12 15.84 -7.30
CA CYS A 196 4.02 15.23 -8.06
C CYS A 196 2.78 16.10 -8.26
N ASP A 197 2.74 17.31 -7.69
CA ASP A 197 1.50 18.07 -7.62
C ASP A 197 1.26 18.86 -8.91
N SER A 198 0.40 18.35 -9.79
CA SER A 198 0.08 19.01 -11.06
C SER A 198 -1.28 19.71 -11.08
N ASP A 199 -2.19 19.40 -10.15
CA ASP A 199 -3.54 19.97 -10.12
C ASP A 199 -4.11 19.82 -8.71
N ASN A 200 -4.12 20.91 -7.91
CA ASN A 200 -4.89 21.09 -6.65
C ASN A 200 -5.57 19.80 -6.15
N SER A 201 -4.77 18.88 -5.60
CA SER A 201 -5.28 17.58 -5.16
C SER A 201 -6.42 17.82 -4.18
N SER A 202 -7.61 17.31 -4.50
CA SER A 202 -8.77 17.50 -3.66
C SER A 202 -8.58 16.67 -2.38
N ASN A 203 -8.32 17.37 -1.27
CA ASN A 203 -8.25 16.83 0.09
C ASN A 203 -7.08 15.86 0.35
N VAL A 204 -5.86 16.22 -0.04
CA VAL A 204 -4.64 15.59 0.50
C VAL A 204 -4.09 16.44 1.63
N TRP A 205 -3.69 15.80 2.73
CA TRP A 205 -3.02 16.48 3.84
C TRP A 205 -1.56 16.12 3.82
N ASP A 206 -0.76 17.14 3.51
CA ASP A 206 0.66 17.12 3.77
C ASP A 206 0.94 17.49 5.22
N MET A 207 1.35 16.49 6.01
CA MET A 207 1.70 16.69 7.41
C MET A 207 2.90 17.60 7.60
N ASN A 208 3.77 17.73 6.60
CA ASN A 208 4.94 18.60 6.65
C ASN A 208 4.57 20.09 6.48
N GLU A 209 3.43 20.40 5.85
CA GLU A 209 3.02 21.78 5.53
C GLU A 209 2.10 22.42 6.57
N GLY A 210 1.59 21.64 7.53
CA GLY A 210 0.74 22.09 8.62
C GLY A 210 -0.61 21.39 8.64
N LEU A 211 -1.50 21.85 9.52
CA LEU A 211 -2.76 21.16 9.75
C LEU A 211 -3.73 21.27 8.54
N PRO A 212 -4.60 20.26 8.33
CA PRO A 212 -5.47 20.24 7.15
C PRO A 212 -6.50 21.37 7.13
N SER A 213 -6.85 21.84 5.93
CA SER A 213 -7.74 22.99 5.72
C SER A 213 -9.23 22.73 6.00
N SER A 214 -9.63 21.47 6.11
CA SER A 214 -10.96 21.04 6.57
C SER A 214 -10.76 20.14 7.80
N PRO A 215 -11.55 20.24 8.87
CA PRO A 215 -11.55 19.23 9.94
C PRO A 215 -12.55 18.10 9.66
N ALA A 216 -13.41 18.20 8.63
CA ALA A 216 -14.56 17.31 8.43
C ALA A 216 -14.24 15.86 7.98
N TRP A 217 -12.97 15.51 7.89
CA TRP A 217 -12.47 14.22 7.42
C TRP A 217 -11.69 13.46 8.49
N PHE A 218 -11.32 14.14 9.59
CA PHE A 218 -10.70 13.57 10.77
C PHE A 218 -11.58 13.88 11.97
N ALA A 219 -11.93 12.88 12.78
CA ALA A 219 -12.87 13.07 13.88
C ALA A 219 -12.32 13.98 15.00
N ASP A 220 -10.99 14.11 15.16
CA ASP A 220 -10.39 14.93 16.22
C ASP A 220 -9.06 15.59 15.82
N PHE A 221 -9.17 16.74 15.16
CA PHE A 221 -8.06 17.56 14.66
C PHE A 221 -7.05 18.03 15.74
N TYR A 222 -7.41 18.02 17.03
CA TYR A 222 -6.58 18.58 18.11
C TYR A 222 -5.96 17.53 19.05
N ALA A 223 -6.32 16.26 18.93
CA ALA A 223 -5.88 15.20 19.84
C ALA A 223 -4.50 14.58 19.53
N GLY A 224 -3.99 14.75 18.30
CA GLY A 224 -2.57 14.49 18.01
C GLY A 224 -2.13 13.03 18.12
N ASP A 225 -2.88 12.12 17.52
CA ASP A 225 -2.57 10.69 17.49
C ASP A 225 -2.67 10.20 16.05
N LEU A 226 -1.55 10.07 15.34
CA LEU A 226 -1.50 9.77 13.91
C LEU A 226 -0.38 8.76 13.61
N HIS A 227 -0.74 7.52 13.32
CA HIS A 227 0.20 6.43 13.07
C HIS A 227 0.81 6.41 11.66
N VAL A 228 1.36 7.57 11.26
CA VAL A 228 2.66 7.68 10.57
C VAL A 228 3.42 8.82 11.25
N GLY A 229 4.38 8.50 12.12
CA GLY A 229 5.35 9.48 12.65
C GLY A 229 4.92 10.27 13.89
N GLU A 230 4.37 9.63 14.92
CA GLU A 230 3.98 10.33 16.14
C GLU A 230 5.15 10.86 17.00
N VAL A 231 5.03 12.16 17.32
CA VAL A 231 5.49 12.99 18.46
C VAL A 231 6.96 12.93 18.91
N ASN A 232 7.69 11.83 18.70
CA ASN A 232 9.14 11.72 18.92
C ASN A 232 9.95 11.42 17.65
N MET A 233 9.32 11.43 16.45
CA MET A 233 9.97 11.20 15.16
C MET A 233 10.83 9.93 15.09
N THR A 234 10.35 8.83 15.67
CA THR A 234 10.95 7.49 15.47
C THR A 234 10.00 6.63 14.66
N HIS A 235 10.55 5.97 13.63
CA HIS A 235 9.83 5.24 12.58
C HIS A 235 8.89 4.17 13.15
N HIS A 236 7.58 4.36 13.00
CA HIS A 236 6.61 3.27 13.14
C HIS A 236 6.24 2.76 11.75
N GLN A 237 6.48 1.46 11.50
CA GLN A 237 6.00 0.81 10.28
C GLN A 237 4.48 0.66 10.39
N PRO A 238 3.71 0.92 9.33
CA PRO A 238 2.28 0.68 9.35
C PRO A 238 2.02 -0.82 9.56
N ASP A 239 1.25 -1.16 10.60
CA ASP A 239 0.74 -2.50 10.89
C ASP A 239 -0.75 -2.62 10.50
N GLU A 240 -1.44 -1.50 10.33
CA GLU A 240 -2.89 -1.37 10.11
C GLU A 240 -3.29 -0.75 8.74
N PHE A 241 -4.52 -1.02 8.27
CA PHE A 241 -5.14 -0.42 7.07
C PHE A 241 -6.61 -0.12 7.37
N PHE A 242 -7.23 0.84 6.68
CA PHE A 242 -8.58 1.30 7.01
C PHE A 242 -9.66 0.77 6.08
N ASP A 243 -10.61 -0.04 6.56
CA ASP A 243 -11.72 -0.54 5.76
C ASP A 243 -12.84 0.51 5.58
N ARG A 244 -12.83 1.27 4.48
CA ARG A 244 -13.78 2.38 4.25
C ARG A 244 -15.01 2.01 3.41
N LEU A 245 -16.18 2.46 3.85
CA LEU A 245 -17.40 2.64 3.03
C LEU A 245 -17.52 4.08 2.51
N ILE A 246 -18.13 4.26 1.33
CA ILE A 246 -18.13 5.52 0.56
C ILE A 246 -18.67 6.74 1.35
N ASP A 247 -19.58 6.54 2.31
CA ASP A 247 -20.39 7.61 2.96
C ASP A 247 -20.21 7.78 4.49
N GLY A 248 -19.24 7.13 5.16
CA GLY A 248 -19.09 7.22 6.63
C GLY A 248 -17.93 8.12 7.13
N PRO A 249 -18.03 8.74 8.33
CA PRO A 249 -16.86 9.18 9.10
C PRO A 249 -16.16 7.97 9.74
N LEU A 250 -14.86 8.12 10.04
CA LEU A 250 -13.82 7.27 9.42
C LEU A 250 -12.90 6.48 10.35
N CYS A 251 -13.20 6.32 11.64
CA CYS A 251 -12.22 6.13 12.74
C CYS A 251 -11.75 7.49 13.28
N ASP A 252 -11.27 7.52 14.52
CA ASP A 252 -10.41 8.59 15.03
C ASP A 252 -9.00 8.51 14.39
N MET A 253 -8.09 9.34 14.87
CA MET A 253 -6.88 9.73 14.12
C MET A 253 -5.77 8.66 14.15
N ASP A 254 -5.82 7.74 15.12
CA ASP A 254 -4.93 6.61 15.37
C ASP A 254 -5.44 5.30 14.74
N GLY A 255 -6.76 5.20 14.52
CA GLY A 255 -7.36 4.17 13.70
C GLY A 255 -8.40 3.28 14.37
N ASP A 256 -8.95 3.70 15.52
CA ASP A 256 -9.94 2.95 16.25
C ASP A 256 -11.36 3.11 15.69
N VAL A 257 -12.15 2.04 15.82
CA VAL A 257 -13.56 2.05 15.40
C VAL A 257 -14.35 3.00 16.31
N ILE A 258 -14.99 4.02 15.71
CA ILE A 258 -15.94 4.88 16.43
C ILE A 258 -17.07 4.00 17.02
N PRO A 259 -17.25 3.94 18.35
CA PRO A 259 -18.18 3.00 18.98
C PRO A 259 -19.65 3.26 18.58
N GLU A 260 -20.43 2.19 18.39
CA GLU A 260 -21.81 2.24 17.83
C GLU A 260 -22.84 2.93 18.74
N THR A 261 -22.59 3.08 20.04
CA THR A 261 -23.54 3.68 20.98
C THR A 261 -22.84 4.43 22.13
N ASP A 262 -23.23 5.70 22.31
CA ASP A 262 -23.09 6.53 23.52
C ASP A 262 -21.68 6.92 24.04
N ALA A 263 -20.67 7.04 23.18
CA ALA A 263 -19.44 7.76 23.52
C ALA A 263 -19.11 8.85 22.49
N TYR A 264 -18.83 10.06 22.97
CA TYR A 264 -18.37 11.18 22.16
C TYR A 264 -16.98 10.84 21.58
N PRO A 265 -16.74 11.00 20.27
CA PRO A 265 -15.50 10.58 19.63
C PRO A 265 -14.37 11.57 19.97
N GLY A 266 -13.25 11.07 20.50
CA GLY A 266 -12.08 11.89 20.87
C GLY A 266 -11.74 11.95 22.36
N ALA A 267 -12.09 10.94 23.16
CA ALA A 267 -11.63 10.87 24.54
C ALA A 267 -11.14 9.47 24.90
N ASP A 268 -9.84 9.26 24.73
CA ASP A 268 -9.10 8.49 25.71
C ASP A 268 -9.46 9.03 27.10
N GLN A 269 -10.22 8.23 27.84
CA GLN A 269 -10.46 8.53 29.25
C GLN A 269 -9.11 8.37 29.97
N PRO A 270 -8.60 9.39 30.67
CA PRO A 270 -7.47 9.19 31.55
C PRO A 270 -7.86 8.15 32.61
N GLN A 271 -6.91 7.29 33.00
CA GLN A 271 -7.07 6.46 34.19
C GLN A 271 -7.37 7.30 35.44
#